data_AF-A0AAV0QWI6-F1
#
_entry.id   AF-A0AAV0QWI6-F1
#
_cell.length_a   1.000
_cell.length_b   1.000
_cell.length_c   1.000
_cell.angle_alpha   90.00
_cell.angle_beta   90.00
_cell.angle_gamma   90.00
#
_symmetry.space_group_name_H-M   'P 1'
#
loop_
_entity.id
_entity.type
_entity.pdbx_description
1 polymer ?
#
loop_
_entity_poly.entity_id
_entity_poly.type
_entity_poly.pdbx_seq_one_letter_code
_entity_poly.pdbx_strand_id
1 'polypeptide(L)'
;MESRLRAFSSPELNPPSTGSKPQQPPLQDYSLEGIAANVKLLLKVIRDHNEASARDYDDRKTQRVAGMITILDDIKSRLERSHSNSKKRMAQLRRCNTDLRPNRAAAAEKKGPEAAAIPDDKEKLRRQLSSCIAARKSLEMLCSSLGKEKEIMGSQLARRVSELSEMEELVNLLKTQNETLTSKLQASAAGATGDCQGVNNAALQERNKQLSDQLLKSLDSYRTMKRKYKGAKEECSALREAVEEETAAGLARIRMLKQRLDNREDEPVDIEGEIGALEKMFEQFKVKISKEEKKRVTAMAAAADGGKRRGEHDRPSIEKVEVGWQQWSPEPISCSLLWLLYSQPTPLHWFASG
;
A
#
# COMPACT_ATOMS: atom_id res chain seq x y z
N MET A 1 -2.01 -37.08 -58.64
CA MET A 1 -1.42 -35.84 -58.10
C MET A 1 -0.99 -36.16 -56.68
N GLU A 2 0.25 -36.65 -56.49
CA GLU A 2 1.48 -35.84 -56.27
C GLU A 2 1.48 -35.26 -54.84
N SER A 3 2.50 -35.36 -53.98
CA SER A 3 3.87 -35.84 -54.10
C SER A 3 4.46 -36.07 -52.70
N ARG A 4 5.47 -36.95 -52.62
CA ARG A 4 6.50 -36.98 -51.56
C ARG A 4 7.02 -35.57 -51.27
N LEU A 5 7.44 -35.27 -50.04
CA LEU A 5 8.77 -34.69 -49.76
C LEU A 5 9.14 -34.85 -48.29
N ARG A 6 10.43 -35.13 -48.08
CA ARG A 6 11.15 -35.31 -46.82
C ARG A 6 11.90 -33.99 -46.55
N ALA A 7 12.20 -33.75 -45.26
CA ALA A 7 13.44 -33.14 -44.73
C ALA A 7 13.46 -31.67 -44.24
N PHE A 8 14.12 -31.49 -43.07
CA PHE A 8 14.84 -30.34 -42.47
C PHE A 8 14.19 -28.93 -42.56
N SER A 9 14.08 -28.13 -41.49
CA SER A 9 15.21 -27.46 -40.81
C SER A 9 14.71 -26.61 -39.61
N SER A 10 15.62 -26.31 -38.68
CA SER A 10 15.49 -25.43 -37.50
C SER A 10 14.87 -24.05 -37.77
N PRO A 11 14.25 -23.38 -36.77
CA PRO A 11 14.00 -21.95 -36.84
C PRO A 11 15.23 -21.17 -36.32
N GLU A 12 15.78 -20.35 -37.22
CA GLU A 12 16.74 -19.29 -36.93
C GLU A 12 16.16 -18.27 -35.93
N LEU A 13 17.03 -17.84 -35.01
CA LEU A 13 16.84 -16.68 -34.16
C LEU A 13 17.06 -15.42 -35.00
N ASN A 14 16.06 -14.54 -35.08
CA ASN A 14 16.27 -13.10 -35.24
C ASN A 14 15.16 -12.32 -34.51
N PRO A 15 15.48 -11.19 -33.85
CA PRO A 15 14.59 -10.52 -32.90
C PRO A 15 13.72 -9.44 -33.59
N PRO A 16 12.49 -9.18 -33.10
CA PRO A 16 11.82 -7.92 -33.37
C PRO A 16 11.89 -6.96 -32.17
N SER A 17 12.24 -5.74 -32.54
CA SER A 17 12.37 -4.52 -31.74
C SER A 17 11.07 -4.11 -31.02
N THR A 18 11.25 -3.53 -29.83
CA THR A 18 10.41 -2.52 -29.15
C THR A 18 8.90 -2.55 -29.39
N GLY A 19 8.18 -3.10 -28.41
CA GLY A 19 6.74 -2.93 -28.25
C GLY A 19 6.30 -3.45 -26.89
N SER A 20 6.01 -2.52 -25.98
CA SER A 20 5.57 -2.73 -24.59
C SER A 20 4.56 -3.87 -24.41
N LYS A 21 4.91 -4.87 -23.58
CA LYS A 21 3.96 -5.75 -22.90
C LYS A 21 4.28 -5.85 -21.40
N PRO A 22 3.24 -5.97 -20.55
CA PRO A 22 3.38 -5.91 -19.10
C PRO A 22 4.12 -7.14 -18.58
N GLN A 23 5.08 -6.90 -17.69
CA GLN A 23 5.71 -7.93 -16.87
C GLN A 23 4.62 -8.73 -16.15
N GLN A 24 4.61 -10.05 -16.35
CA GLN A 24 4.05 -10.94 -15.36
C GLN A 24 4.77 -10.70 -14.01
N PRO A 25 4.05 -10.58 -12.88
CA PRO A 25 4.69 -10.48 -11.59
C PRO A 25 5.43 -11.78 -11.27
N PRO A 26 6.62 -11.72 -10.66
CA PRO A 26 7.27 -12.90 -10.14
C PRO A 26 6.39 -13.50 -9.04
N LEU A 27 6.20 -14.82 -9.07
CA LEU A 27 5.40 -15.63 -8.13
C LEU A 27 5.83 -15.54 -6.64
N GLN A 28 6.72 -14.61 -6.30
CA GLN A 28 7.25 -14.32 -4.96
C GLN A 28 6.40 -13.31 -4.18
N ASP A 29 5.53 -12.55 -4.86
CA ASP A 29 4.86 -11.39 -4.25
C ASP A 29 3.70 -11.77 -3.31
N TYR A 30 3.04 -12.91 -3.51
CA TYR A 30 1.93 -13.35 -2.65
C TYR A 30 2.33 -13.61 -1.18
N SER A 31 3.59 -14.00 -0.92
CA SER A 31 4.10 -14.18 0.44
C SER A 31 4.42 -12.85 1.13
N LEU A 32 4.89 -11.85 0.36
CA LEU A 32 5.30 -10.56 0.87
C LEU A 32 4.11 -9.62 1.04
N GLU A 33 3.10 -9.74 0.18
CA GLU A 33 1.84 -9.00 0.26
C GLU A 33 1.09 -9.30 1.57
N GLY A 34 1.05 -10.58 1.96
CA GLY A 34 0.47 -11.01 3.23
C GLY A 34 1.24 -10.50 4.47
N ILE A 35 2.56 -10.32 4.36
CA ILE A 35 3.38 -9.72 5.43
C ILE A 35 3.12 -8.20 5.49
N ALA A 36 3.06 -7.52 4.34
CA ALA A 36 2.79 -6.09 4.26
C ALA A 36 1.40 -5.71 4.80
N ALA A 37 0.38 -6.54 4.56
CA ALA A 37 -0.96 -6.35 5.13
C ALA A 37 -0.93 -6.42 6.67
N ASN A 38 -0.23 -7.40 7.23
CA ASN A 38 -0.08 -7.55 8.69
C ASN A 38 0.70 -6.39 9.31
N VAL A 39 1.74 -5.89 8.64
CA VAL A 39 2.48 -4.70 9.10
C VAL A 39 1.58 -3.46 9.12
N LYS A 40 0.74 -3.27 8.09
CA LYS A 40 -0.26 -2.18 8.08
C LYS A 40 -1.27 -2.31 9.22
N LEU A 41 -1.73 -3.52 9.51
CA LEU A 41 -2.66 -3.78 10.61
C LEU A 41 -1.99 -3.48 11.97
N LEU A 42 -0.74 -3.90 12.16
CA LEU A 42 0.03 -3.61 13.38
C LEU A 42 0.16 -2.11 13.62
N LEU A 43 0.53 -1.34 12.58
CA LEU A 43 0.64 0.12 12.67
C LEU A 43 -0.70 0.79 13.01
N LYS A 44 -1.82 0.23 12.54
CA LYS A 44 -3.15 0.70 12.89
C LYS A 44 -3.46 0.44 14.36
N VAL A 45 -3.23 -0.78 14.86
CA VAL A 45 -3.47 -1.13 16.26
C VAL A 45 -2.60 -0.30 17.22
N ILE A 46 -1.35 0.00 16.84
CA ILE A 46 -0.46 0.90 17.60
C ILE A 46 -1.02 2.33 17.65
N ARG A 47 -1.54 2.84 16.53
CA ARG A 47 -2.16 4.16 16.49
C ARG A 47 -3.41 4.22 17.36
N ASP A 48 -4.32 3.26 17.20
CA ASP A 48 -5.56 3.15 17.98
C ASP A 48 -5.25 2.98 19.48
N HIS A 49 -4.14 2.32 19.82
CA HIS A 49 -3.66 2.21 21.19
C HIS A 49 -3.14 3.55 21.73
N ASN A 50 -2.32 4.26 20.97
CA ASN A 50 -1.75 5.55 21.38
C ASN A 50 -2.82 6.64 21.53
N GLU A 51 -3.82 6.67 20.64
CA GLU A 51 -4.95 7.61 20.71
C GLU A 51 -5.86 7.35 21.93
N ALA A 52 -6.01 6.08 22.33
CA ALA A 52 -6.82 5.70 23.49
C ALA A 52 -6.04 5.65 24.82
N SER A 53 -4.71 5.66 24.79
CA SER A 53 -3.86 5.46 25.99
C SER A 53 -3.76 6.69 26.89
N ALA A 54 -4.48 7.78 26.61
CA ALA A 54 -4.36 9.01 27.39
C ALA A 54 -4.97 8.93 28.80
N ARG A 55 -5.96 8.04 29.06
CA ARG A 55 -6.62 7.94 30.38
C ARG A 55 -7.10 6.56 30.83
N ASP A 56 -7.03 5.52 29.99
CA ASP A 56 -7.64 4.21 30.31
C ASP A 56 -6.60 3.16 30.75
N TYR A 57 -6.53 2.92 32.06
CA TYR A 57 -5.97 1.70 32.64
C TYR A 57 -7.09 0.65 32.70
N ASP A 58 -7.31 -0.07 31.60
CA ASP A 58 -8.44 -1.00 31.49
C ASP A 58 -8.10 -2.25 30.64
N ASP A 59 -8.91 -3.30 30.77
CA ASP A 59 -8.79 -4.60 30.08
C ASP A 59 -8.67 -4.46 28.54
N ARG A 60 -9.20 -3.35 28.00
CA ARG A 60 -9.07 -2.97 26.58
C ARG A 60 -7.63 -2.68 26.16
N LYS A 61 -6.77 -2.22 27.07
CA LYS A 61 -5.33 -2.06 26.83
C LYS A 61 -4.68 -3.43 26.70
N THR A 62 -4.98 -4.34 27.63
CA THR A 62 -4.49 -5.72 27.60
C THR A 62 -4.93 -6.43 26.32
N GLN A 63 -6.19 -6.27 25.91
CA GLN A 63 -6.72 -6.84 24.67
C GLN A 63 -6.03 -6.28 23.42
N ARG A 64 -5.75 -4.97 23.37
CA ARG A 64 -5.01 -4.35 22.26
C ARG A 64 -3.56 -4.83 22.18
N VAL A 65 -2.89 -4.94 23.33
CA VAL A 65 -1.52 -5.49 23.40
C VAL A 65 -1.49 -6.96 22.98
N ALA A 66 -2.45 -7.77 23.43
CA ALA A 66 -2.58 -9.17 22.98
C ALA A 66 -2.82 -9.27 21.46
N GLY A 67 -3.62 -8.36 20.90
CA GLY A 67 -3.79 -8.22 19.45
C GLY A 67 -2.49 -7.89 18.71
N MET A 68 -1.67 -6.96 19.23
CA MET A 68 -0.36 -6.63 18.65
C MET A 68 0.58 -7.85 18.66
N ILE A 69 0.63 -8.60 19.76
CA ILE A 69 1.46 -9.81 19.90
C ILE A 69 1.05 -10.86 18.86
N THR A 70 -0.26 -11.08 18.70
CA THR A 70 -0.78 -12.08 17.74
C THR A 70 -0.39 -11.73 16.29
N ILE A 71 -0.44 -10.44 15.93
CA ILE A 71 -0.02 -9.98 14.60
C ILE A 71 1.48 -10.16 14.39
N LEU A 72 2.29 -9.88 15.41
CA LEU A 72 3.75 -10.11 15.38
C LEU A 72 4.10 -11.59 15.21
N ASP A 73 3.37 -12.48 15.90
CA ASP A 73 3.57 -13.93 15.77
C ASP A 73 3.22 -14.45 14.37
N ASP A 74 2.16 -13.93 13.73
CA ASP A 74 1.83 -14.30 12.35
C ASP A 74 2.86 -13.76 11.35
N ILE A 75 3.35 -12.52 11.53
CA ILE A 75 4.44 -11.96 10.72
C ILE A 75 5.69 -12.84 10.83
N LYS A 76 6.10 -13.19 12.06
CA LYS A 76 7.25 -14.07 12.32
C LYS A 76 7.07 -15.43 11.65
N SER A 77 5.92 -16.07 11.85
CA SER A 77 5.60 -17.39 11.28
C SER A 77 5.58 -17.39 9.75
N ARG A 78 5.15 -16.29 9.12
CA ARG A 78 5.17 -16.13 7.66
C ARG A 78 6.58 -15.85 7.13
N LEU A 79 7.39 -15.10 7.87
CA LEU A 79 8.78 -14.82 7.52
C LEU A 79 9.66 -16.07 7.63
N GLU A 80 9.47 -16.92 8.64
CA GLU A 80 10.20 -18.18 8.77
C GLU A 80 9.84 -19.18 7.64
N ARG A 81 8.56 -19.22 7.23
CA ARG A 81 8.11 -20.02 6.08
C ARG A 81 8.68 -19.51 4.75
N SER A 82 8.72 -18.20 4.54
CA SER A 82 9.30 -17.62 3.33
C SER A 82 10.82 -17.80 3.26
N HIS A 83 11.51 -17.73 4.41
CA HIS A 83 12.96 -17.91 4.48
C HIS A 83 13.41 -19.38 4.34
N SER A 84 12.65 -20.35 4.88
CA SER A 84 12.98 -21.79 4.79
C SER A 84 12.82 -22.37 3.38
N ASN A 85 11.89 -21.83 2.58
CA ASN A 85 11.72 -22.23 1.17
C ASN A 85 12.87 -21.77 0.25
N SER A 86 13.57 -20.69 0.60
CA SER A 86 14.75 -20.22 -0.17
C SER A 86 15.94 -21.19 -0.05
N LYS A 87 16.17 -21.77 1.14
CA LYS A 87 17.29 -22.69 1.42
C LYS A 87 17.09 -24.08 0.79
N LYS A 88 15.85 -24.61 0.76
CA LYS A 88 15.53 -25.89 0.09
C LYS A 88 15.71 -25.82 -1.44
N ARG A 89 15.36 -24.68 -2.05
CA ARG A 89 15.47 -24.48 -3.50
C ARG A 89 16.93 -24.41 -3.98
N MET A 90 17.82 -23.83 -3.16
CA MET A 90 19.28 -23.83 -3.43
C MET A 90 19.90 -25.24 -3.30
N ALA A 91 19.37 -26.09 -2.43
CA ALA A 91 19.83 -27.48 -2.26
C ALA A 91 19.32 -28.43 -3.35
N GLN A 92 18.12 -28.21 -3.89
CA GLN A 92 17.57 -28.99 -5.01
C GLN A 92 18.27 -28.69 -6.35
N LEU A 93 18.66 -27.43 -6.60
CA LEU A 93 19.43 -27.06 -7.80
C LEU A 93 20.83 -27.70 -7.84
N ARG A 94 21.39 -28.10 -6.69
CA ARG A 94 22.69 -28.81 -6.62
C ARG A 94 22.61 -30.32 -6.85
N ARG A 95 21.41 -30.93 -6.89
CA ARG A 95 21.25 -32.39 -7.09
C ARG A 95 20.93 -32.80 -8.53
N CYS A 96 20.62 -31.87 -9.42
CA CYS A 96 20.21 -32.17 -10.80
C CYS A 96 21.34 -32.04 -11.84
N ASN A 97 22.60 -31.88 -11.41
CA ASN A 97 23.76 -32.04 -12.30
C ASN A 97 24.47 -33.35 -11.92
N THR A 98 23.92 -34.47 -12.38
CA THR A 98 24.62 -35.75 -12.40
C THR A 98 25.69 -35.71 -13.48
N ASP A 99 26.93 -35.46 -13.07
CA ASP A 99 28.14 -35.80 -13.81
C ASP A 99 28.08 -37.27 -14.25
N LEU A 100 27.84 -37.49 -15.54
CA LEU A 100 28.08 -38.79 -16.18
C LEU A 100 29.60 -38.99 -16.22
N ARG A 101 30.17 -39.57 -15.16
CA ARG A 101 31.57 -40.02 -15.14
C ARG A 101 31.70 -41.27 -16.02
N PRO A 102 32.45 -41.26 -17.14
CA PRO A 102 32.69 -42.46 -17.92
C PRO A 102 33.61 -43.40 -17.13
N ASN A 103 33.10 -44.59 -16.84
CA ASN A 103 33.84 -45.68 -16.24
C ASN A 103 34.92 -46.21 -17.21
N ARG A 104 36.13 -45.63 -17.17
CA ARG A 104 37.33 -46.24 -17.76
C ARG A 104 37.93 -47.23 -16.78
N ALA A 105 37.40 -48.45 -16.76
CA ALA A 105 38.06 -49.61 -16.17
C ALA A 105 37.62 -50.90 -16.90
N ALA A 106 38.18 -51.11 -18.09
CA ALA A 106 38.35 -52.43 -18.71
C ALA A 106 39.62 -52.34 -19.57
N ALA A 107 40.76 -52.73 -19.00
CA ALA A 107 41.36 -54.06 -19.16
C ALA A 107 42.39 -54.06 -20.31
N ALA A 108 43.57 -53.50 -20.00
CA ALA A 108 44.80 -54.06 -20.49
C ALA A 108 45.19 -55.18 -19.52
N GLU A 109 45.32 -56.41 -20.02
CA GLU A 109 46.12 -57.55 -19.52
C GLU A 109 45.74 -58.74 -20.43
N LYS A 110 46.50 -59.01 -21.50
CA LYS A 110 47.67 -59.90 -21.57
C LYS A 110 47.27 -61.36 -21.85
N LYS A 111 47.85 -61.87 -22.94
CA LYS A 111 47.70 -63.19 -23.59
C LYS A 111 47.95 -64.38 -22.64
N GLY A 112 47.28 -65.50 -22.89
CA GLY A 112 47.69 -66.83 -22.42
C GLY A 112 46.78 -67.96 -22.93
N PRO A 113 47.32 -69.07 -23.48
CA PRO A 113 46.60 -70.06 -24.29
C PRO A 113 45.94 -71.18 -23.48
N GLU A 114 44.87 -71.72 -24.05
CA GLU A 114 44.45 -73.12 -24.05
C GLU A 114 45.04 -74.04 -22.96
N ALA A 115 44.27 -74.24 -21.89
CA ALA A 115 44.32 -75.46 -21.09
C ALA A 115 42.87 -75.81 -20.71
N ALA A 116 42.36 -76.85 -21.36
CA ALA A 116 41.09 -77.46 -21.06
C ALA A 116 41.11 -78.07 -19.65
N ALA A 117 40.88 -77.25 -18.62
CA ALA A 117 40.34 -77.73 -17.37
C ALA A 117 38.85 -77.96 -17.64
N ILE A 118 38.47 -79.22 -17.87
CA ILE A 118 37.07 -79.65 -17.87
C ILE A 118 36.47 -79.08 -16.58
N PRO A 119 35.57 -78.08 -16.64
CA PRO A 119 35.01 -77.52 -15.43
C PRO A 119 34.28 -78.67 -14.75
N ASP A 120 34.70 -78.99 -13.51
CA ASP A 120 34.01 -79.96 -12.67
C ASP A 120 32.51 -79.66 -12.78
N ASP A 121 31.72 -80.57 -13.34
CA ASP A 121 30.31 -80.33 -13.67
C ASP A 121 29.54 -79.83 -12.44
N LYS A 122 30.01 -80.21 -11.26
CA LYS A 122 29.56 -79.71 -9.96
C LYS A 122 29.74 -78.21 -9.78
N GLU A 123 30.87 -77.63 -10.17
CA GLU A 123 31.11 -76.19 -10.12
C GLU A 123 30.25 -75.43 -11.14
N LYS A 124 30.11 -75.98 -12.35
CA LYS A 124 29.23 -75.43 -13.38
C LYS A 124 27.77 -75.38 -12.90
N LEU A 125 27.28 -76.47 -12.30
CA LEU A 125 25.94 -76.54 -11.70
C LEU A 125 25.77 -75.54 -10.55
N ARG A 126 26.78 -75.36 -9.70
CA ARG A 126 26.75 -74.33 -8.63
C ARG A 126 26.63 -72.92 -9.20
N ARG A 127 27.43 -72.58 -10.22
CA ARG A 127 27.36 -71.27 -10.89
C ARG A 127 25.99 -71.06 -11.55
N GLN A 128 25.44 -72.07 -12.21
CA GLN A 128 24.09 -72.02 -12.80
C GLN A 128 23.01 -71.83 -11.74
N LEU A 129 23.08 -72.54 -10.61
CA LEU A 129 22.15 -72.37 -9.50
C LEU A 129 22.23 -70.96 -8.91
N SER A 130 23.44 -70.43 -8.67
CA SER A 130 23.63 -69.06 -8.21
C SER A 130 23.06 -68.03 -9.21
N SER A 131 23.28 -68.25 -10.51
CA SER A 131 22.70 -67.42 -11.57
C SER A 131 21.18 -67.48 -11.58
N CYS A 132 20.59 -68.66 -11.39
CA CYS A 132 19.14 -68.85 -11.33
C CYS A 132 18.54 -68.15 -10.10
N ILE A 133 19.19 -68.26 -8.93
CA ILE A 133 18.75 -67.55 -7.71
C ILE A 133 18.82 -66.03 -7.90
N ALA A 134 19.89 -65.52 -8.53
CA ALA A 134 20.03 -64.10 -8.84
C ALA A 134 18.94 -63.60 -9.80
N ALA A 135 18.68 -64.36 -10.88
CA ALA A 135 17.59 -64.06 -11.82
C ALA A 135 16.22 -64.05 -11.13
N ARG A 136 15.94 -65.03 -10.24
CA ARG A 136 14.70 -65.09 -9.47
C ARG A 136 14.51 -63.86 -8.58
N LYS A 137 15.55 -63.46 -7.84
CA LYS A 137 15.53 -62.26 -6.99
C LYS A 137 15.32 -60.99 -7.82
N SER A 138 15.94 -60.90 -9.00
CA SER A 138 15.73 -59.77 -9.92
C SER A 138 14.28 -59.68 -10.38
N LEU A 139 13.65 -60.81 -10.74
CA LEU A 139 12.24 -60.86 -11.11
C LEU A 139 11.31 -60.48 -9.95
N GLU A 140 11.61 -60.97 -8.74
CA GLU A 140 10.85 -60.62 -7.54
C GLU A 140 10.89 -59.11 -7.24
N MET A 141 12.06 -58.47 -7.41
CA MET A 141 12.19 -57.02 -7.29
C MET A 141 11.38 -56.27 -8.36
N LEU A 142 11.41 -56.74 -9.61
CA LEU A 142 10.64 -56.13 -10.71
C LEU A 142 9.13 -56.23 -10.49
N CYS A 143 8.63 -57.39 -10.07
CA CYS A 143 7.22 -57.58 -9.73
C CYS A 143 6.81 -56.67 -8.57
N SER A 144 7.67 -56.54 -7.55
CA SER A 144 7.43 -55.64 -6.41
C SER A 144 7.43 -54.17 -6.83
N SER A 145 8.34 -53.73 -7.70
CA SER A 145 8.36 -52.35 -8.20
C SER A 145 7.16 -52.04 -9.10
N LEU A 146 6.75 -53.00 -9.94
CA LEU A 146 5.58 -52.85 -10.81
C LEU A 146 4.28 -52.70 -10.01
N GLY A 147 4.15 -53.43 -8.89
CA GLY A 147 3.03 -53.26 -7.96
C GLY A 147 2.95 -51.85 -7.38
N LYS A 148 4.09 -51.28 -6.96
CA LYS A 148 4.17 -49.90 -6.46
C LYS A 148 3.87 -48.87 -7.55
N GLU A 149 4.35 -49.08 -8.77
CA GLU A 149 4.07 -48.19 -9.90
C GLU A 149 2.57 -48.20 -10.25
N LYS A 150 1.92 -49.37 -10.23
CA LYS A 150 0.46 -49.50 -10.39
C LYS A 150 -0.31 -48.72 -9.32
N GLU A 151 0.12 -48.78 -8.07
CA GLU A 151 -0.49 -48.03 -6.97
C GLU A 151 -0.32 -46.51 -7.16
N ILE A 152 0.89 -46.06 -7.55
CA ILE A 152 1.16 -44.65 -7.84
C ILE A 152 0.26 -44.16 -8.98
N MET A 153 0.19 -44.89 -10.10
CA MET A 153 -0.68 -44.53 -11.23
C MET A 153 -2.16 -44.50 -10.82
N GLY A 154 -2.61 -45.47 -10.02
CA GLY A 154 -3.97 -45.48 -9.48
C GLY A 154 -4.28 -44.23 -8.65
N SER A 155 -3.37 -43.84 -7.76
CA SER A 155 -3.52 -42.62 -6.94
C SER A 155 -3.52 -41.33 -7.78
N GLN A 156 -2.71 -41.28 -8.84
CA GLN A 156 -2.69 -40.14 -9.76
C GLN A 156 -3.97 -40.05 -10.59
N LEU A 157 -4.47 -41.19 -11.08
CA LEU A 157 -5.73 -41.25 -11.82
C LEU A 157 -6.91 -40.80 -10.94
N ALA A 158 -6.98 -41.29 -9.70
CA ALA A 158 -8.00 -40.88 -8.74
C ALA A 158 -7.96 -39.36 -8.47
N ARG A 159 -6.76 -38.79 -8.33
CA ARG A 159 -6.59 -37.33 -8.20
C ARG A 159 -7.10 -36.59 -9.43
N ARG A 160 -6.74 -37.04 -10.65
CA ARG A 160 -7.20 -36.42 -11.89
C ARG A 160 -8.72 -36.48 -12.07
N VAL A 161 -9.34 -37.58 -11.67
CA VAL A 161 -10.81 -37.70 -11.68
C VAL A 161 -11.46 -36.68 -10.74
N SER A 162 -10.92 -36.50 -9.53
CA SER A 162 -11.40 -35.47 -8.59
C SER A 162 -11.25 -34.07 -9.16
N GLU A 163 -10.07 -33.72 -9.71
CA GLU A 163 -9.82 -32.42 -10.32
C GLU A 163 -10.79 -32.12 -11.48
N LEU A 164 -11.08 -33.12 -12.33
CA LEU A 164 -12.05 -32.98 -13.42
C LEU A 164 -13.48 -32.78 -12.91
N SER A 165 -13.88 -33.51 -11.86
CA SER A 165 -15.19 -33.36 -11.22
C SER A 165 -15.39 -31.95 -10.66
N GLU A 166 -14.39 -31.41 -9.96
CA GLU A 166 -14.43 -30.04 -9.43
C GLU A 166 -14.54 -28.99 -10.55
N MET A 167 -13.80 -29.17 -11.65
CA MET A 167 -13.90 -28.29 -12.81
C MET A 167 -15.29 -28.37 -13.48
N GLU A 168 -15.90 -29.55 -13.56
CA GLU A 168 -17.24 -29.74 -14.11
C GLU A 168 -18.30 -29.02 -13.27
N GLU A 169 -18.21 -29.07 -11.94
CA GLU A 169 -19.07 -28.31 -11.03
C GLU A 169 -18.96 -26.80 -11.26
N LEU A 170 -17.74 -26.26 -11.41
CA LEU A 170 -17.53 -24.84 -11.72
C LEU A 170 -18.12 -24.44 -13.07
N VAL A 171 -17.97 -25.27 -14.09
CA VAL A 171 -18.57 -25.04 -15.42
C VAL A 171 -20.10 -25.03 -15.33
N ASN A 172 -20.69 -25.95 -14.57
CA ASN A 172 -22.13 -26.01 -14.37
C ASN A 172 -22.64 -24.77 -13.62
N LEU A 173 -21.93 -24.32 -12.58
CA LEU A 173 -22.25 -23.07 -11.88
C LEU A 173 -22.23 -21.87 -12.84
N LEU A 174 -21.17 -21.72 -13.64
CA LEU A 174 -21.07 -20.63 -14.62
C LEU A 174 -22.19 -20.67 -15.67
N LYS A 175 -22.59 -21.86 -16.13
CA LYS A 175 -23.75 -22.02 -17.03
C LYS A 175 -25.03 -21.51 -16.40
N THR A 176 -25.33 -21.91 -15.16
CA THR A 176 -26.55 -21.44 -14.45
C THR A 176 -26.55 -19.92 -14.23
N GLN A 177 -25.38 -19.32 -13.96
CA GLN A 177 -25.24 -17.86 -13.85
C GLN A 177 -25.50 -17.16 -15.18
N ASN A 178 -24.94 -17.67 -16.27
CA ASN A 178 -25.15 -17.12 -17.62
C ASN A 178 -26.60 -17.23 -18.06
N GLU A 179 -27.28 -18.34 -17.77
CA GLU A 179 -28.71 -18.51 -18.01
C GLU A 179 -29.53 -17.46 -17.25
N THR A 180 -29.24 -17.29 -15.95
CA THR A 180 -29.91 -16.29 -15.10
C THR A 180 -29.72 -14.87 -15.63
N LEU A 181 -28.51 -14.50 -16.04
CA LEU A 181 -28.22 -13.19 -16.62
C LEU A 181 -28.95 -12.99 -17.95
N THR A 182 -28.97 -14.01 -18.79
CA THR A 182 -29.68 -13.98 -20.08
C THR A 182 -31.19 -13.80 -19.86
N SER A 183 -31.79 -14.50 -18.91
CA SER A 183 -33.20 -14.30 -18.54
C SER A 183 -33.47 -12.88 -18.03
N LYS A 184 -32.58 -12.29 -17.21
CA LYS A 184 -32.70 -10.91 -16.74
C LYS A 184 -32.60 -9.89 -17.88
N LEU A 185 -31.70 -10.11 -18.83
CA LEU A 185 -31.56 -9.27 -20.02
C LEU A 185 -32.82 -9.34 -20.90
N GLN A 186 -33.36 -10.53 -21.13
CA GLN A 186 -34.61 -10.71 -21.87
C GLN A 186 -35.80 -10.03 -21.16
N ALA A 187 -35.94 -10.19 -19.84
CA ALA A 187 -36.98 -9.52 -19.07
C ALA A 187 -36.85 -7.98 -19.13
N SER A 188 -35.64 -7.46 -19.11
CA SER A 188 -35.37 -6.02 -19.24
C SER A 188 -35.67 -5.49 -20.65
N ALA A 189 -35.38 -6.28 -21.68
CA ALA A 189 -35.69 -5.93 -23.07
C ALA A 189 -37.20 -5.97 -23.36
N ALA A 190 -37.93 -6.93 -22.79
CA ALA A 190 -39.39 -7.04 -22.93
C ALA A 190 -40.15 -5.90 -22.22
N GLY A 191 -39.57 -5.32 -21.16
CA GLY A 191 -40.12 -4.13 -20.50
C GLY A 191 -39.91 -2.82 -21.29
N ALA A 192 -39.11 -2.83 -22.36
CA ALA A 192 -38.71 -1.64 -23.10
C ALA A 192 -39.61 -1.29 -24.32
N THR A 193 -40.59 -2.13 -24.63
CA THR A 193 -41.44 -2.01 -25.84
C THR A 193 -42.81 -1.37 -25.59
N GLY A 194 -42.98 -0.66 -24.47
CA GLY A 194 -44.18 0.16 -24.23
C GLY A 194 -43.95 1.63 -24.57
N ASP A 195 -44.71 2.18 -25.50
CA ASP A 195 -44.65 3.55 -26.06
C ASP A 195 -44.71 4.73 -25.04
N CYS A 196 -44.75 4.46 -23.72
CA CYS A 196 -44.60 5.46 -22.65
C CYS A 196 -43.15 5.71 -22.22
N GLN A 197 -42.17 4.95 -22.70
CA GLN A 197 -40.80 5.02 -22.21
C GLN A 197 -40.00 6.22 -22.75
N GLY A 198 -40.33 6.73 -23.94
CA GLY A 198 -39.65 7.89 -24.53
C GLY A 198 -39.86 9.19 -23.75
N VAL A 199 -41.10 9.45 -23.30
CA VAL A 199 -41.46 10.70 -22.58
C VAL A 199 -40.91 10.70 -21.16
N ASN A 200 -41.04 9.58 -20.44
CA ASN A 200 -40.49 9.45 -19.09
C ASN A 200 -38.96 9.50 -19.08
N ASN A 201 -38.30 8.91 -20.09
CA ASN A 201 -36.85 8.96 -20.21
C ASN A 201 -36.36 10.38 -20.55
N ALA A 202 -37.08 11.13 -21.40
CA ALA A 202 -36.74 12.52 -21.70
C ALA A 202 -36.84 13.44 -20.46
N ALA A 203 -37.91 13.31 -19.67
CA ALA A 203 -38.08 14.07 -18.43
C ALA A 203 -37.01 13.73 -17.38
N LEU A 204 -36.66 12.44 -17.25
CA LEU A 204 -35.57 12.00 -16.37
C LEU A 204 -34.20 12.47 -16.85
N GLN A 205 -33.95 12.46 -18.16
CA GLN A 205 -32.71 12.95 -18.74
C GLN A 205 -32.54 14.47 -18.51
N GLU A 206 -33.60 15.26 -18.69
CA GLU A 206 -33.57 16.69 -18.42
C GLU A 206 -33.34 16.99 -16.93
N ARG A 207 -34.01 16.25 -16.03
CA ARG A 207 -33.76 16.36 -14.58
C ARG A 207 -32.32 15.99 -14.21
N ASN A 208 -31.79 14.92 -14.77
CA ASN A 208 -30.39 14.51 -14.54
C ASN A 208 -29.39 15.55 -15.07
N LYS A 209 -29.69 16.18 -16.21
CA LYS A 209 -28.90 17.28 -16.76
C LYS A 209 -28.93 18.49 -15.82
N GLN A 210 -30.11 18.90 -15.35
CA GLN A 210 -30.25 20.00 -14.38
C GLN A 210 -29.49 19.72 -13.07
N LEU A 211 -29.59 18.50 -12.53
CA LEU A 211 -28.84 18.10 -11.34
C LEU A 211 -27.32 18.11 -11.58
N SER A 212 -26.87 17.66 -12.76
CA SER A 212 -25.46 17.68 -13.13
C SER A 212 -24.93 19.12 -13.26
N ASP A 213 -25.71 20.02 -13.84
CA ASP A 213 -25.38 21.45 -13.95
C ASP A 213 -25.35 22.13 -12.57
N GLN A 214 -26.29 21.81 -11.68
CA GLN A 214 -26.27 22.28 -10.29
C GLN A 214 -25.04 21.77 -9.53
N LEU A 215 -24.70 20.49 -9.70
CA LEU A 215 -23.50 19.90 -9.11
C LEU A 215 -22.24 20.61 -9.62
N LEU A 216 -22.13 20.84 -10.93
CA LEU A 216 -20.98 21.53 -11.51
C LEU A 216 -20.86 22.98 -10.97
N LYS A 217 -21.97 23.71 -10.92
CA LYS A 217 -22.02 25.07 -10.34
C LYS A 217 -21.59 25.09 -8.86
N SER A 218 -22.02 24.12 -8.06
CA SER A 218 -21.63 24.01 -6.65
C SER A 218 -20.14 23.65 -6.50
N LEU A 219 -19.61 22.75 -7.33
CA LEU A 219 -18.18 22.40 -7.36
C LEU A 219 -17.32 23.60 -7.75
N ASP A 220 -17.72 24.39 -8.75
CA ASP A 220 -16.97 25.57 -9.16
C ASP A 220 -17.02 26.69 -8.12
N SER A 221 -18.15 26.83 -7.43
CA SER A 221 -18.29 27.73 -6.28
C SER A 221 -17.36 27.31 -5.14
N TYR A 222 -17.31 26.02 -4.81
CA TYR A 222 -16.40 25.46 -3.80
C TYR A 222 -14.93 25.64 -4.19
N ARG A 223 -14.55 25.33 -5.44
CA ARG A 223 -13.17 25.56 -5.94
C ARG A 223 -12.76 27.02 -5.83
N THR A 224 -13.67 27.93 -6.14
CA THR A 224 -13.43 29.38 -6.05
C THR A 224 -13.26 29.82 -4.59
N MET A 225 -14.12 29.34 -3.69
CA MET A 225 -14.00 29.60 -2.26
C MET A 225 -12.69 29.03 -1.69
N LYS A 226 -12.30 27.81 -2.08
CA LYS A 226 -11.02 27.18 -1.69
C LYS A 226 -9.82 28.01 -2.14
N ARG A 227 -9.83 28.54 -3.36
CA ARG A 227 -8.79 29.46 -3.87
C ARG A 227 -8.71 30.74 -3.03
N LYS A 228 -9.85 31.37 -2.72
CA LYS A 228 -9.92 32.57 -1.87
C LYS A 228 -9.40 32.31 -0.46
N TYR A 229 -9.79 31.19 0.15
CA TYR A 229 -9.32 30.79 1.47
C TYR A 229 -7.80 30.58 1.50
N LYS A 230 -7.24 29.91 0.48
CA LYS A 230 -5.79 29.72 0.35
C LYS A 230 -5.06 31.06 0.26
N GLY A 231 -5.53 31.99 -0.56
CA GLY A 231 -4.96 33.34 -0.67
C GLY A 231 -5.04 34.11 0.66
N ALA A 232 -6.19 34.10 1.33
CA ALA A 232 -6.35 34.76 2.63
C ALA A 232 -5.44 34.16 3.70
N LYS A 233 -5.23 32.83 3.68
CA LYS A 233 -4.28 32.14 4.57
C LYS A 233 -2.84 32.56 4.31
N GLU A 234 -2.43 32.63 3.04
CA GLU A 234 -1.09 33.06 2.63
C GLU A 234 -0.83 34.53 3.00
N GLU A 235 -1.82 35.41 2.83
CA GLU A 235 -1.74 36.80 3.29
C GLU A 235 -1.61 36.90 4.82
N CYS A 236 -2.38 36.09 5.58
CA CYS A 236 -2.27 36.07 7.04
C CYS A 236 -0.92 35.56 7.54
N SER A 237 -0.31 34.57 6.87
CA SER A 237 1.04 34.12 7.21
C SER A 237 2.08 35.19 6.91
N ALA A 238 2.01 35.84 5.75
CA ALA A 238 2.95 36.90 5.38
C ALA A 238 2.90 38.10 6.34
N LEU A 239 1.70 38.49 6.78
CA LEU A 239 1.54 39.54 7.79
C LEU A 239 2.09 39.14 9.16
N ARG A 240 1.89 37.88 9.56
CA ARG A 240 2.45 37.36 10.82
C ARG A 240 3.97 37.42 10.78
N GLU A 241 4.59 36.94 9.71
CA GLU A 241 6.04 36.98 9.52
C GLU A 241 6.57 38.43 9.56
N ALA A 242 5.91 39.37 8.88
CA ALA A 242 6.29 40.78 8.90
C ALA A 242 6.22 41.40 10.31
N VAL A 243 5.18 41.05 11.09
CA VAL A 243 5.06 41.51 12.48
C VAL A 243 6.11 40.85 13.38
N GLU A 244 6.41 39.57 13.19
CA GLU A 244 7.46 38.85 13.91
C GLU A 244 8.85 39.44 13.65
N GLU A 245 9.17 39.81 12.40
CA GLU A 245 10.43 40.45 12.05
C GLU A 245 10.58 41.82 12.71
N GLU A 246 9.56 42.67 12.64
CA GLU A 246 9.60 44.01 13.24
C GLU A 246 9.63 43.94 14.77
N THR A 247 8.93 42.99 15.39
CA THR A 247 8.98 42.79 16.85
C THR A 247 10.35 42.26 17.29
N ALA A 248 10.98 41.38 16.51
CA ALA A 248 12.35 40.94 16.75
C ALA A 248 13.34 42.11 16.64
N ALA A 249 13.19 42.99 15.65
CA ALA A 249 14.01 44.20 15.52
C ALA A 249 13.84 45.16 16.71
N GLY A 250 12.60 45.37 17.16
CA GLY A 250 12.30 46.16 18.36
C GLY A 250 12.94 45.58 19.62
N LEU A 251 12.83 44.26 19.83
CA LEU A 251 13.47 43.57 20.95
C LEU A 251 15.00 43.65 20.90
N ALA A 252 15.60 43.49 19.72
CA ALA A 252 17.04 43.65 19.55
C ALA A 252 17.49 45.05 19.94
N ARG A 253 16.75 46.08 19.53
CA ARG A 253 17.01 47.48 19.89
C ARG A 253 16.94 47.74 21.40
N ILE A 254 15.91 47.21 22.06
CA ILE A 254 15.77 47.30 23.52
C ILE A 254 16.96 46.62 24.23
N ARG A 255 17.39 45.44 23.75
CA ARG A 255 18.56 44.75 24.30
C ARG A 255 19.84 45.55 24.14
N MET A 256 20.09 46.14 22.96
CA MET A 256 21.26 46.99 22.72
C MET A 256 21.25 48.24 23.61
N LEU A 257 20.09 48.90 23.75
CA LEU A 257 19.94 50.05 24.64
C LEU A 257 20.24 49.67 26.10
N LYS A 258 19.69 48.55 26.57
CA LYS A 258 19.95 48.04 27.92
C LYS A 258 21.46 47.80 28.13
N GLN A 259 22.13 47.14 27.18
CA GLN A 259 23.57 46.87 27.25
C GLN A 259 24.40 48.17 27.30
N ARG A 260 24.01 49.20 26.54
CA ARG A 260 24.67 50.53 26.58
C ARG A 260 24.46 51.24 27.92
N LEU A 261 23.30 51.06 28.55
CA LEU A 261 23.02 51.61 29.88
C LEU A 261 23.85 50.92 30.97
N ASP A 262 24.02 49.59 30.87
CA ASP A 262 24.80 48.80 31.83
C ASP A 262 26.32 49.08 31.73
N ASN A 263 26.84 49.44 30.54
CA ASN A 263 28.26 49.69 30.27
C ASN A 263 28.68 51.18 30.34
N ARG A 264 27.95 52.03 31.07
CA ARG A 264 28.22 53.48 31.15
C ARG A 264 29.50 53.78 31.93
N GLU A 265 30.66 53.76 31.26
CA GLU A 265 31.88 54.35 31.83
C GLU A 265 32.15 55.78 31.31
N ASP A 266 31.88 56.18 30.05
CA ASP A 266 32.27 57.55 29.61
C ASP A 266 31.44 58.26 28.49
N GLU A 267 30.40 57.66 27.91
CA GLU A 267 29.64 58.26 26.78
C GLU A 267 28.16 58.54 27.12
N PRO A 268 27.64 59.77 26.93
CA PRO A 268 26.23 60.06 27.16
C PRO A 268 25.35 59.35 26.13
N VAL A 269 24.68 58.28 26.58
CA VAL A 269 23.68 57.56 25.77
C VAL A 269 22.46 58.47 25.53
N ASP A 270 22.18 58.79 24.27
CA ASP A 270 20.95 59.46 23.81
C ASP A 270 19.72 58.56 24.01
N ILE A 271 19.20 58.53 25.24
CA ILE A 271 18.02 57.75 25.61
C ILE A 271 16.78 58.28 24.88
N GLU A 272 16.68 59.59 24.73
CA GLU A 272 15.49 60.23 24.19
C GLU A 272 15.34 59.95 22.69
N GLY A 273 16.44 59.96 21.93
CA GLY A 273 16.45 59.52 20.54
C GLY A 273 16.07 58.06 20.34
N GLU A 274 16.51 57.16 21.24
CA GLU A 274 16.18 55.73 21.18
C GLU A 274 14.72 55.45 21.56
N ILE A 275 14.18 56.15 22.57
CA ILE A 275 12.76 56.12 22.92
C ILE A 275 11.92 56.62 21.73
N GLY A 276 12.25 57.78 21.17
CA GLY A 276 11.51 58.33 20.03
C GLY A 276 11.54 57.40 18.80
N ALA A 277 12.62 56.65 18.62
CA ALA A 277 12.70 55.69 17.54
C ALA A 277 11.91 54.39 17.79
N LEU A 278 11.78 53.95 19.06
CA LEU A 278 10.85 52.87 19.45
C LEU A 278 9.39 53.32 19.30
N GLU A 279 9.05 54.53 19.72
CA GLU A 279 7.71 55.10 19.54
C GLU A 279 7.32 55.17 18.06
N LYS A 280 8.24 55.62 17.20
CA LYS A 280 8.02 55.64 15.75
C LYS A 280 7.74 54.24 15.19
N MET A 281 8.44 53.21 15.68
CA MET A 281 8.19 51.81 15.30
C MET A 281 6.80 51.34 15.77
N PHE A 282 6.41 51.65 17.01
CA PHE A 282 5.08 51.30 17.53
C PHE A 282 3.94 52.02 16.77
N GLU A 283 4.14 53.27 16.39
CA GLU A 283 3.13 53.98 15.61
C GLU A 283 3.01 53.40 14.19
N GLN A 284 4.11 52.95 13.58
CA GLN A 284 4.09 52.20 12.32
C GLN A 284 3.27 50.90 12.44
N PHE A 285 3.42 50.15 13.54
CA PHE A 285 2.61 48.94 13.79
C PHE A 285 1.12 49.25 13.86
N LYS A 286 0.75 50.28 14.63
CA LYS A 286 -0.64 50.68 14.80
C LYS A 286 -1.30 51.05 13.47
N VAL A 287 -0.58 51.78 12.61
CA VAL A 287 -1.06 52.10 11.26
C VAL A 287 -1.25 50.84 10.41
N LYS A 288 -0.31 49.89 10.44
CA LYS A 288 -0.42 48.63 9.69
C LYS A 288 -1.60 47.77 10.16
N ILE A 289 -1.78 47.64 11.47
CA ILE A 289 -2.90 46.88 12.07
C ILE A 289 -4.24 47.50 11.65
N SER A 290 -4.38 48.83 11.77
CA SER A 290 -5.60 49.53 11.36
C SER A 290 -5.91 49.37 9.86
N LYS A 291 -4.88 49.42 9.01
CA LYS A 291 -5.02 49.21 7.56
C LYS A 291 -5.54 47.81 7.26
N GLU A 292 -5.00 46.79 7.92
CA GLU A 292 -5.39 45.40 7.67
C GLU A 292 -6.80 45.09 8.19
N GLU A 293 -7.18 45.65 9.34
CA GLU A 293 -8.53 45.54 9.87
C GLU A 293 -9.57 46.13 8.90
N LYS A 294 -9.31 47.32 8.36
CA LYS A 294 -10.16 47.94 7.32
C LYS A 294 -10.26 47.07 6.06
N LYS A 295 -9.15 46.46 5.64
CA LYS A 295 -9.13 45.54 4.49
C LYS A 295 -9.96 44.29 4.77
N ARG A 296 -9.90 43.73 5.98
CA ARG A 296 -10.75 42.60 6.40
C ARG A 296 -12.24 42.94 6.38
N VAL A 297 -12.63 44.09 6.93
CA VAL A 297 -14.03 44.53 6.96
C VAL A 297 -14.58 44.72 5.55
N THR A 298 -13.82 45.34 4.65
CA THR A 298 -14.25 45.54 3.25
C THR A 298 -14.33 44.21 2.48
N ALA A 299 -13.40 43.28 2.71
CA ALA A 299 -13.45 41.95 2.12
C ALA A 299 -14.66 41.13 2.61
N MET A 300 -15.01 41.22 3.90
CA MET A 300 -16.20 40.58 4.46
C MET A 300 -17.49 41.18 3.90
N ALA A 301 -17.57 42.51 3.75
CA ALA A 301 -18.72 43.17 3.13
C ALA A 301 -18.90 42.76 1.66
N ALA A 302 -17.81 42.68 0.88
CA ALA A 302 -17.84 42.21 -0.51
C ALA A 302 -18.25 40.74 -0.63
N ALA A 303 -17.87 39.89 0.34
CA ALA A 303 -18.31 38.50 0.38
C ALA A 303 -19.82 38.37 0.70
N ALA A 304 -20.37 39.25 1.53
CA ALA A 304 -21.79 39.27 1.87
C ALA A 304 -22.69 39.75 0.72
N ASP A 305 -22.30 40.80 -0.02
CA ASP A 305 -23.10 41.31 -1.15
C ASP A 305 -23.16 40.30 -2.33
N GLY A 306 -22.07 39.55 -2.55
CA GLY A 306 -22.02 38.49 -3.55
C GLY A 306 -22.98 37.31 -3.28
N GLY A 307 -23.39 37.11 -2.03
CA GLY A 307 -24.36 36.08 -1.65
C GLY A 307 -25.82 36.47 -1.86
N LYS A 308 -26.13 37.78 -1.82
CA LYS A 308 -27.52 38.27 -1.84
C LYS A 308 -28.13 38.32 -3.25
N ARG A 309 -27.31 38.47 -4.30
CA ARG A 309 -27.80 38.52 -5.70
C ARG A 309 -28.04 37.16 -6.38
N ARG A 310 -27.85 36.03 -5.69
CA ARG A 310 -28.10 34.68 -6.26
C ARG A 310 -29.24 33.91 -5.57
N GLY A 311 -30.01 34.55 -4.71
CA GLY A 311 -30.90 33.86 -3.77
C GLY A 311 -32.41 33.96 -4.00
N GLU A 312 -32.91 34.57 -5.09
CA GLU A 312 -34.32 34.98 -5.12
C GLU A 312 -35.16 34.47 -6.31
N HIS A 313 -34.65 33.55 -7.12
CA HIS A 313 -35.48 32.79 -8.06
C HIS A 313 -35.22 31.30 -7.92
N ASP A 314 -36.28 30.58 -7.55
CA ASP A 314 -36.46 29.12 -7.59
C ASP A 314 -35.74 28.30 -6.50
N ARG A 315 -36.25 28.40 -5.27
CA ARG A 315 -36.18 27.28 -4.30
C ARG A 315 -37.41 26.37 -4.49
N PRO A 316 -37.29 25.18 -5.09
CA PRO A 316 -38.30 24.14 -4.88
C PRO A 316 -38.20 23.62 -3.45
N SER A 317 -39.35 23.39 -2.82
CA SER A 317 -39.50 22.78 -1.50
C SER A 317 -38.84 21.40 -1.48
N ILE A 318 -37.58 21.32 -1.07
CA ILE A 318 -36.90 20.07 -0.74
C ILE A 318 -37.14 19.85 0.76
N GLU A 319 -37.88 18.78 1.06
CA GLU A 319 -38.04 18.19 2.38
C GLU A 319 -36.68 18.13 3.09
N LYS A 320 -36.63 18.59 4.34
CA LYS A 320 -35.44 18.62 5.17
C LYS A 320 -34.85 17.21 5.29
N VAL A 321 -33.81 16.90 4.51
CA VAL A 321 -32.82 15.91 4.93
C VAL A 321 -31.88 16.65 5.86
N GLU A 322 -32.12 16.47 7.15
CA GLU A 322 -31.32 16.99 8.25
C GLU A 322 -29.97 16.26 8.26
N VAL A 323 -29.06 16.65 7.37
CA VAL A 323 -27.65 16.25 7.45
C VAL A 323 -27.01 17.11 8.53
N GLY A 324 -26.68 16.49 9.65
CA GLY A 324 -26.07 17.13 10.81
C GLY A 324 -24.72 17.76 10.47
N TRP A 325 -24.73 19.03 10.09
CA TRP A 325 -23.57 19.91 10.20
C TRP A 325 -23.47 20.34 11.66
N GLN A 326 -22.90 19.47 12.50
CA GLN A 326 -22.38 19.90 13.80
C GLN A 326 -21.29 20.94 13.54
N GLN A 327 -21.69 22.20 13.66
CA GLN A 327 -20.98 23.26 14.38
C GLN A 327 -19.45 23.14 14.38
N TRP A 328 -18.83 23.43 13.22
CA TRP A 328 -17.45 23.88 13.18
C TRP A 328 -17.41 25.35 13.60
N SER A 329 -17.42 25.58 14.91
CA SER A 329 -16.98 26.85 15.49
C SER A 329 -15.46 26.80 15.56
N PRO A 330 -14.70 27.66 14.87
CA PRO A 330 -13.30 27.83 15.21
C PRO A 330 -13.26 28.54 16.56
N GLU A 331 -13.08 27.80 17.65
CA GLU A 331 -12.77 28.43 18.92
C GLU A 331 -11.53 29.31 18.75
N PRO A 332 -11.55 30.57 19.25
CA PRO A 332 -10.35 31.36 19.31
C PRO A 332 -9.40 30.63 20.25
N ILE A 333 -8.24 30.22 19.73
CA ILE A 333 -7.13 29.77 20.57
C ILE A 333 -6.85 30.93 21.54
N SER A 334 -7.30 30.77 22.77
CA SER A 334 -7.11 31.73 23.84
C SER A 334 -5.62 32.00 23.99
N CYS A 335 -5.22 33.28 23.87
CA CYS A 335 -3.85 33.75 24.07
C CYS A 335 -3.25 33.30 25.42
N SER A 336 -4.07 32.82 26.36
CA SER A 336 -3.63 32.29 27.66
C SER A 336 -2.78 31.02 27.55
N LEU A 337 -2.93 30.18 26.51
CA LEU A 337 -2.12 28.97 26.33
C LEU A 337 -0.71 29.26 25.81
N LEU A 338 -0.53 30.36 25.07
CA LEU A 338 0.79 30.83 24.62
C LEU A 338 1.60 31.44 25.77
N TRP A 339 0.94 31.98 26.79
CA TRP A 339 1.60 32.55 27.96
C TRP A 339 2.15 31.47 28.92
N LEU A 340 1.49 30.32 29.01
CA LEU A 340 1.94 29.19 29.83
C LEU A 340 3.17 28.45 29.25
N LEU A 341 3.37 28.50 27.92
CA LEU A 341 4.54 27.92 27.28
C LEU A 341 5.79 28.83 27.35
N TYR A 342 5.63 30.11 27.68
CA TYR A 342 6.74 31.08 27.78
C TYR A 342 7.12 31.46 29.22
N SER A 343 6.35 31.02 30.23
CA SER A 343 6.64 31.21 31.66
C SER A 343 7.13 29.91 32.30
N GLN A 344 8.30 29.43 31.91
CA GLN A 344 9.08 28.47 32.71
C GLN A 344 10.35 29.20 33.18
N PRO A 345 10.55 29.40 34.50
CA PRO A 345 11.79 29.97 35.00
C PRO A 345 12.93 28.97 34.82
N THR A 346 14.01 29.40 34.18
CA THR A 346 15.29 28.68 34.15
C THR A 346 15.81 28.45 35.58
N PRO A 347 16.12 27.20 36.00
CA PRO A 347 16.79 26.97 37.27
C PRO A 347 18.28 27.35 37.15
N LEU A 348 18.68 28.35 37.96
CA LEU A 348 20.06 28.75 38.21
C LEU A 348 20.68 27.90 39.32
N HIS A 349 21.94 27.49 39.09
CA HIS A 349 22.93 26.93 40.03
C HIS A 349 22.64 25.51 40.59
N TRP A 350 23.61 24.61 40.75
CA TRP A 350 24.88 24.78 41.46
C TRP A 350 26.03 23.91 40.94
N PHE A 351 27.22 24.52 40.86
CA PHE A 351 28.51 23.85 41.00
C PHE A 351 28.68 23.39 42.45
N ALA A 352 29.12 22.14 42.66
CA ALA A 352 29.77 21.74 43.90
C ALA A 352 30.93 20.82 43.55
N SER A 353 32.14 21.34 43.78
CA SER A 353 33.38 20.59 43.85
C SER A 353 33.35 19.57 44.98
N GLY A 354 33.97 18.42 44.74
CA GLY A 354 34.31 17.38 45.71
C GLY A 354 35.21 16.38 45.04
#